data_AF-A0A852BJW6-F1
#
_entry.id   AF-A0A852BJW6-F1
#
_cell.length_a   1.000
_cell.length_b   1.000
_cell.length_c   1.000
_cell.angle_alpha   90.00
_cell.angle_beta   90.00
_cell.angle_gamma   90.00
#
_symmetry.space_group_name_H-M   'P 1'
#
loop_
_entity.id
_entity.type
_entity.pdbx_description
1 polymer ?
#
loop_
_entity_poly.entity_id
_entity_poly.type
_entity_poly.pdbx_seq_one_letter_code
_entity_poly.pdbx_strand_id
1 'polypeptide(L)'
;PRAKADVPAGVTVCQLCLVSATPGATPGDTLLLTRLERGAEPVSVRIATERGQAPLSGLLRELERIQREQRDANACTERREWWERRSRLDLRMQ
;
A
#
# COMPACT_ATOMS: atom_id res chain seq x y z
N PRO A 1 11.63 -4.32 -22.14
CA PRO A 1 11.06 -5.35 -23.07
C PRO A 1 11.08 -6.81 -22.55
N ARG A 2 11.87 -7.17 -21.53
CA ARG A 2 12.02 -8.59 -21.09
C ARG A 2 10.97 -9.12 -20.09
N ALA A 3 10.25 -8.26 -19.35
CA ALA A 3 9.34 -8.71 -18.30
C ALA A 3 8.01 -9.34 -18.78
N LYS A 4 7.70 -9.29 -20.09
CA LYS A 4 6.41 -9.76 -20.63
C LYS A 4 6.35 -11.28 -20.86
N ALA A 5 7.50 -11.92 -21.06
CA ALA A 5 7.58 -13.33 -21.47
C ALA A 5 7.41 -14.31 -20.30
N ASP A 6 7.68 -13.88 -19.06
CA ASP A 6 7.75 -14.76 -17.90
C ASP A 6 6.45 -14.83 -17.07
N VAL A 7 5.44 -14.01 -17.38
CA VAL A 7 4.15 -14.05 -16.67
C VAL A 7 3.44 -15.37 -17.03
N PRO A 8 3.01 -16.20 -16.06
CA PRO A 8 2.24 -17.41 -16.31
C PRO A 8 0.93 -17.15 -17.10
N ALA A 9 0.45 -18.13 -17.89
CA ALA A 9 -0.83 -17.97 -18.59
C ALA A 9 -1.96 -17.97 -17.56
N GLY A 10 -2.97 -17.12 -17.79
CA GLY A 10 -4.08 -16.95 -16.86
C GLY A 10 -3.72 -16.16 -15.60
N VAL A 11 -2.51 -15.60 -15.51
CA VAL A 11 -2.09 -14.73 -14.40
C VAL A 11 -1.99 -13.29 -14.88
N THR A 12 -2.52 -12.38 -14.06
CA THR A 12 -2.35 -10.93 -14.19
C THR A 12 -1.48 -10.45 -13.03
N VAL A 13 -0.39 -9.75 -13.34
CA VAL A 13 0.46 -9.12 -12.32
C VAL A 13 0.11 -7.63 -12.26
N CYS A 14 -0.27 -7.17 -11.07
CA CYS A 14 -0.50 -5.74 -10.79
C CYS A 14 0.67 -5.20 -9.97
N GLN A 15 1.50 -4.37 -10.59
CA GLN A 15 2.57 -3.66 -9.91
C GLN A 15 2.07 -2.30 -9.42
N LEU A 16 2.26 -2.04 -8.13
CA LEU A 16 1.90 -0.78 -7.47
C LEU A 16 3.20 -0.07 -7.06
N CYS A 17 3.40 1.16 -7.53
CA CYS A 17 4.59 1.96 -7.22
C CYS A 17 4.23 3.38 -6.81
N LEU A 18 4.87 3.87 -5.76
CA LEU A 18 4.88 5.29 -5.43
C LEU A 18 5.79 6.03 -6.40
N VAL A 19 5.29 7.10 -7.01
CA VAL A 19 6.04 7.93 -7.95
C VAL A 19 5.90 9.40 -7.58
N SER A 20 6.88 10.21 -7.96
CA SER A 20 6.75 11.66 -7.90
C SER A 20 5.96 12.19 -9.11
N ALA A 21 5.24 13.29 -8.91
CA ALA A 21 4.59 14.01 -10.00
C ALA A 21 5.61 14.77 -10.85
N THR A 22 6.69 15.24 -10.23
CA THR A 22 7.78 16.00 -10.85
C THR A 22 9.15 15.38 -10.52
N PRO A 23 10.13 15.48 -11.43
CA PRO A 23 11.51 15.08 -11.15
C PRO A 23 12.07 15.85 -9.95
N GLY A 24 12.65 15.15 -8.96
CA GLY A 24 13.25 15.75 -7.77
C GLY A 24 12.28 16.03 -6.61
N ALA A 25 10.97 15.91 -6.81
CA ALA A 25 10.00 15.96 -5.71
C ALA A 25 9.96 14.62 -4.95
N THR A 26 9.71 14.69 -3.65
CA THR A 26 9.52 13.49 -2.81
C THR A 26 8.33 12.67 -3.33
N PRO A 27 8.52 11.38 -3.67
CA PRO A 27 7.41 10.49 -3.99
C PRO A 27 6.50 10.35 -2.77
N GLY A 28 5.19 10.45 -2.94
CA GLY A 28 4.30 10.32 -1.78
C GLY A 28 2.83 10.15 -2.14
N ASP A 29 2.34 10.97 -3.07
CA ASP A 29 0.89 11.08 -3.28
C ASP A 29 0.43 10.68 -4.68
N THR A 30 1.32 10.12 -5.51
CA THR A 30 0.93 9.53 -6.80
C THR A 30 1.27 8.04 -6.82
N LEU A 31 0.26 7.21 -7.10
CA LEU A 31 0.37 5.77 -7.27
C LEU A 31 0.38 5.44 -8.77
N LEU A 32 1.40 4.73 -9.23
CA LEU A 32 1.46 4.12 -10.55
C LEU A 32 1.02 2.66 -10.43
N LEU A 33 -0.14 2.33 -11.00
CA LEU A 33 -0.62 0.97 -11.14
C LEU A 33 -0.29 0.48 -12.55
N THR A 34 0.48 -0.61 -12.66
CA THR A 34 0.81 -1.24 -13.94
C THR A 34 0.29 -2.67 -13.97
N ARG A 35 -0.56 -2.97 -14.94
CA ARG A 35 -1.06 -4.31 -15.21
C ARG A 35 -0.17 -4.98 -16.26
N LEU A 36 0.29 -6.19 -15.95
CA LEU A 36 1.11 -7.03 -16.83
C LEU A 36 0.41 -8.37 -17.03
N GLU A 37 0.23 -8.77 -18.28
CA GLU A 37 -0.36 -10.03 -18.67
C GLU A 37 0.45 -10.64 -19.81
N ARG A 38 0.49 -11.98 -19.87
CA ARG A 38 1.19 -12.69 -20.95
C ARG A 38 0.60 -12.30 -22.30
N GLY A 39 1.46 -11.85 -23.22
CA GLY A 39 1.07 -11.53 -24.59
C GLY A 39 0.28 -10.21 -24.75
N ALA A 40 0.02 -9.48 -23.66
CA ALA A 40 -0.61 -8.17 -23.71
C ALA A 40 0.42 -7.03 -23.55
N GLU A 41 0.09 -5.86 -24.08
CA GLU A 41 0.83 -4.64 -23.76
C GLU A 41 0.57 -4.21 -22.31
N PRO A 42 1.62 -3.83 -21.54
CA PRO A 42 1.45 -3.27 -20.21
C PRO A 42 0.53 -2.06 -20.22
N VAL A 43 -0.40 -2.04 -19.28
CA VAL A 43 -1.30 -0.90 -19.09
C VAL A 43 -0.93 -0.23 -17.79
N SER A 44 -0.57 1.05 -17.86
CA SER A 44 -0.19 1.85 -16.69
C SER A 44 -1.16 3.01 -16.47
N VAL A 45 -1.58 3.19 -15.22
CA VAL A 45 -2.45 4.29 -14.79
C VAL A 45 -1.79 5.04 -13.64
N ARG A 46 -1.81 6.37 -13.70
CA ARG A 46 -1.36 7.25 -12.62
C ARG A 46 -2.55 7.74 -11.83
N ILE A 47 -2.53 7.51 -10.52
CA ILE A 47 -3.59 7.87 -9.60
C ILE A 47 -3.02 8.92 -8.65
N ALA A 48 -3.43 10.18 -8.81
CA ALA A 48 -3.10 11.26 -7.90
C ALA A 48 -4.03 11.19 -6.68
N THR A 49 -3.46 10.91 -5.50
CA THR A 49 -4.21 10.70 -4.25
C THR A 49 -4.37 11.98 -3.42
N GLU A 50 -3.63 13.04 -3.76
CA GLU A 50 -3.74 14.38 -3.13
C GLU A 50 -5.16 14.96 -3.10
N ARG A 51 -6.00 14.59 -4.08
CA ARG A 51 -7.38 15.08 -4.22
C ARG A 51 -8.43 14.06 -3.73
N GLY A 52 -7.99 12.93 -3.20
CA GLY A 52 -8.85 11.89 -2.65
C GLY A 52 -9.31 12.18 -1.22
N GLN A 53 -9.85 11.17 -0.54
CA GLN A 53 -10.24 11.27 0.87
C GLN A 53 -9.05 11.55 1.80
N ALA A 54 -7.86 11.06 1.45
CA ALA A 54 -6.62 11.33 2.13
C ALA A 54 -5.43 11.16 1.18
N PRO A 55 -4.34 11.94 1.36
CA PRO A 55 -3.09 11.74 0.63
C PRO A 55 -2.47 10.38 1.01
N LEU A 56 -1.96 9.64 0.02
CA LEU A 56 -1.37 8.32 0.23
C LEU A 56 -0.19 8.35 1.20
N SER A 57 0.62 9.41 1.18
CA SER A 57 1.70 9.59 2.15
C SER A 57 1.19 9.64 3.61
N GLY A 58 0.02 10.23 3.84
CA GLY A 58 -0.64 10.25 5.14
C GLY A 58 -1.12 8.87 5.57
N LEU A 59 -1.75 8.14 4.64
CA LEU A 59 -2.22 6.77 4.89
C LEU A 59 -1.07 5.81 5.24
N LEU A 60 0.07 5.92 4.54
CA LEU A 60 1.25 5.10 4.82
C LEU A 60 1.83 5.40 6.21
N ARG A 61 1.85 6.67 6.64
CA ARG A 61 2.28 7.03 8.00
C ARG A 61 1.34 6.48 9.06
N GLU A 62 0.03 6.47 8.81
CA GLU A 62 -0.94 5.88 9.72
C GLU A 62 -0.76 4.36 9.81
N LEU A 63 -0.53 3.69 8.68
CA LEU A 63 -0.22 2.26 8.64
C LEU A 63 1.04 1.94 9.46
N GLU A 64 2.10 2.72 9.32
CA GLU A 64 3.32 2.56 10.13
C GLU A 64 3.04 2.76 11.62
N ARG A 65 2.16 3.71 11.98
CA ARG A 65 1.75 3.96 13.36
C ARG A 65 0.97 2.76 13.93
N ILE A 66 0.01 2.23 13.17
CA ILE A 66 -0.73 1.01 13.53
C ILE A 66 0.23 -0.16 13.72
N GLN A 67 1.18 -0.36 12.80
CA GLN A 67 2.16 -1.44 12.90
C GLN A 67 3.08 -1.31 14.13
N ARG A 68 3.47 -0.08 14.51
CA ARG A 68 4.21 0.17 15.76
C ARG A 68 3.38 -0.19 16.99
N GLU A 69 2.17 0.37 17.09
CA GLU A 69 1.28 0.10 18.22
C GLU A 69 0.89 -1.39 18.33
N GLN A 70 0.76 -2.09 17.20
CA GLN A 70 0.52 -3.54 17.18
C GLN A 70 1.69 -4.32 17.79
N ARG A 71 2.94 -3.92 17.52
CA ARG A 71 4.12 -4.53 18.16
C ARG A 71 4.09 -4.33 19.67
N ASP A 72 3.72 -3.14 20.13
CA ASP A 72 3.61 -2.84 21.56
C ASP A 72 2.47 -3.63 22.21
N ALA A 73 1.32 -3.75 21.53
CA ALA A 73 0.19 -4.55 21.99
C ALA A 73 0.56 -6.04 22.09
N ASN A 74 1.37 -6.57 21.15
CA ASN A 74 1.82 -7.96 21.20
C ASN A 74 2.73 -8.27 22.40
N ALA A 75 3.38 -7.27 22.99
CA ALA A 75 4.20 -7.43 24.19
C ALA A 75 3.38 -7.36 25.51
N CYS A 76 2.09 -7.00 25.43
CA CYS A 76 1.21 -6.93 26.60
C CYS A 76 0.78 -8.34 27.06
N THR A 77 0.92 -8.61 28.36
CA THR A 77 0.55 -9.89 28.98
C THR A 77 -0.80 -9.85 29.71
N GLU A 78 -1.33 -8.65 30.00
CA GLU A 78 -2.65 -8.49 30.61
C GLU A 78 -3.73 -8.71 29.54
N ARG A 79 -4.58 -9.72 29.76
CA ARG A 79 -5.52 -10.21 28.75
C ARG A 79 -6.56 -9.17 28.34
N ARG A 80 -7.14 -8.41 29.27
CA ARG A 80 -8.19 -7.43 28.95
C ARG A 80 -7.60 -6.28 28.14
N GLU A 81 -6.50 -5.72 28.60
CA GLU A 81 -5.76 -4.66 27.94
C GLU A 81 -5.26 -5.08 26.55
N TRP A 82 -4.75 -6.31 26.41
CA TRP A 82 -4.35 -6.86 25.12
C TRP A 82 -5.50 -6.90 24.12
N TRP A 83 -6.68 -7.39 24.54
CA TRP A 83 -7.88 -7.45 23.70
C TRP A 83 -8.38 -6.06 23.31
N GLU A 84 -8.47 -5.13 24.27
CA GLU A 84 -8.91 -3.76 24.01
C GLU A 84 -7.98 -3.04 23.03
N ARG A 85 -6.67 -3.16 23.23
CA ARG A 85 -5.66 -2.55 22.35
C ARG A 85 -5.76 -3.08 20.92
N ARG A 86 -5.85 -4.40 20.74
CA ARG A 86 -6.00 -5.01 19.41
C ARG A 86 -7.32 -4.65 18.74
N SER A 87 -8.43 -4.65 19.48
CA SER A 87 -9.74 -4.28 18.92
C SER A 87 -9.75 -2.85 18.39
N ARG A 88 -9.09 -1.92 19.09
CA ARG A 88 -8.91 -0.53 18.63
C ARG A 88 -8.02 -0.42 17.39
N LEU A 89 -6.98 -1.24 17.30
CA LEU A 89 -6.10 -1.29 16.13
C LEU A 89 -6.84 -1.84 14.90
N ASP A 90 -7.62 -2.91 15.07
CA ASP A 90 -8.43 -3.49 14.01
C ASP A 90 -9.46 -2.49 13.47
N LEU A 91 -10.13 -1.72 14.34
CA LEU A 91 -11.07 -0.68 13.92
C LEU A 91 -10.41 0.43 13.08
N ARG A 92 -9.15 0.78 13.38
CA ARG A 92 -8.39 1.79 12.62
C ARG A 92 -7.85 1.28 11.29
N MET A 93 -7.72 -0.02 11.13
CA MET A 93 -7.24 -0.65 9.89
C MET A 93 -8.37 -0.81 8.85
N GLN A 94 -9.62 -0.93 9.29
CA GLN A 94 -10.82 -0.99 8.45
C GLN A 94 -11.01 0.30 7.65
#